data_AF-A0A7J9EAE9-F1
#
_entry.id   AF-A0A7J9EAE9-F1
#
_cell.length_a   1.000
_cell.length_b   1.000
_cell.length_c   1.000
_cell.angle_alpha   90.00
_cell.angle_beta   90.00
_cell.angle_gamma   90.00
#
_symmetry.space_group_name_H-M   'P 1'
#
loop_
_entity.id
_entity.type
_entity.pdbx_description
1 polymer ?
#
loop_
_entity_poly.entity_id
_entity_poly.type
_entity_poly.pdbx_seq_one_letter_code
_entity_poly.pdbx_strand_id
1 'polypeptide(L)'
;MTTSGSFFVKSTYEKLREGLWNSKESIWQLPWKFQGLQRVRFFIWLTLKEQLLTNAEKTRRGIGMNIACGICGHDYENVLHVLRDCIAAKDIWNQLIPTDGSVRSEDAFATAGGLLCDQNGEWIIGFNRY
;
A
#
# COMPACT_ATOMS: atom_id res chain seq x y z
N MET A 1 -44.24 -3.20 -24.52
CA MET A 1 -44.26 -4.45 -23.74
C MET A 1 -43.21 -5.39 -24.33
N THR A 2 -42.10 -5.63 -23.63
CA THR A 2 -41.21 -6.78 -23.88
C THR A 2 -40.95 -7.45 -22.55
N THR A 3 -41.90 -8.32 -22.22
CA THR A 3 -41.90 -9.28 -21.12
C THR A 3 -41.00 -10.46 -21.48
N SER A 4 -39.77 -10.49 -20.96
CA SER A 4 -38.96 -11.70 -20.74
C SER A 4 -37.71 -11.32 -19.94
N GLY A 5 -37.84 -11.31 -18.60
CA GLY A 5 -36.74 -11.06 -17.69
C GLY A 5 -35.84 -12.28 -17.54
N SER A 6 -34.95 -12.53 -18.50
CA SER A 6 -33.91 -13.56 -18.38
C SER A 6 -32.71 -12.98 -17.62
N PHE A 7 -32.60 -13.33 -16.33
CA PHE A 7 -31.43 -13.00 -15.53
C PHE A 7 -30.36 -14.08 -15.69
N PHE A 8 -29.28 -13.77 -16.40
CA PHE A 8 -28.12 -14.65 -16.49
C PHE A 8 -27.10 -14.29 -15.42
N VAL A 9 -26.92 -15.19 -14.45
CA VAL A 9 -25.94 -15.07 -13.35
C VAL A 9 -24.56 -14.71 -13.88
N LYS A 10 -24.13 -15.32 -15.00
CA LYS A 10 -22.85 -15.03 -15.65
C LYS A 10 -22.74 -13.59 -16.16
N SER A 11 -23.79 -13.06 -16.81
CA SER A 11 -23.80 -11.70 -17.35
C SER A 11 -23.81 -10.65 -16.22
N THR A 12 -24.60 -10.90 -15.18
CA THR A 12 -24.64 -10.02 -14.00
C THR A 12 -23.31 -10.07 -13.23
N TYR A 13 -22.71 -11.26 -13.07
CA TYR A 13 -21.42 -11.41 -12.41
C TYR A 13 -20.31 -10.66 -13.15
N GLU A 14 -20.21 -10.78 -14.48
CA GLU A 14 -19.20 -10.04 -15.25
C GLU A 14 -19.42 -8.52 -15.16
N LYS A 15 -20.68 -8.04 -15.22
CA LYS A 15 -21.00 -6.62 -15.01
C LYS A 15 -20.65 -6.11 -13.61
N LEU A 16 -20.84 -6.92 -12.57
CA LEU A 16 -20.44 -6.59 -11.20
C LEU A 16 -18.91 -6.61 -11.04
N ARG A 17 -18.22 -7.44 -11.83
CA ARG A 17 -16.76 -7.60 -11.78
C ARG A 17 -16.00 -6.47 -12.50
N GLU A 18 -16.55 -5.92 -13.59
CA GLU A 18 -15.92 -4.90 -14.43
C GLU A 18 -15.47 -3.63 -13.68
N GLY A 19 -16.02 -3.34 -12.50
CA GLY A 19 -15.64 -2.18 -11.68
C GLY A 19 -14.78 -2.47 -10.45
N LEU A 20 -14.59 -3.74 -10.07
CA LEU A 20 -13.98 -4.09 -8.78
C LEU A 20 -12.54 -4.58 -8.91
N TRP A 21 -12.15 -5.18 -10.04
CA TRP A 21 -10.85 -5.80 -10.22
C TRP A 21 -10.36 -5.69 -11.66
N ASN A 22 -9.36 -4.84 -11.91
CA ASN A 22 -8.65 -4.85 -13.18
C ASN A 22 -7.47 -5.83 -13.11
N SER A 23 -7.73 -7.09 -13.48
CA SER A 23 -6.70 -8.15 -13.54
C SER A 23 -5.50 -7.84 -14.44
N LYS A 24 -5.56 -6.79 -15.28
CA LYS A 24 -4.46 -6.33 -16.14
C LYS A 24 -3.52 -5.35 -15.45
N GLU A 25 -3.84 -4.85 -14.26
CA GLU A 25 -2.91 -3.98 -13.53
C GLU A 25 -1.66 -4.76 -13.11
N SER A 26 -0.50 -4.19 -13.44
CA SER A 26 0.81 -4.79 -13.19
C SER A 26 1.07 -5.08 -11.72
N ILE A 27 0.42 -4.34 -10.82
CA ILE A 27 0.54 -4.50 -9.36
C ILE A 27 0.09 -5.89 -8.88
N TRP A 28 -0.92 -6.50 -9.50
CA TRP A 28 -1.41 -7.83 -9.12
C TRP A 28 -0.44 -8.96 -9.48
N GLN A 29 0.58 -8.68 -10.31
CA GLN A 29 1.65 -9.61 -10.62
C GLN A 29 2.79 -9.57 -9.59
N LEU A 30 2.85 -8.52 -8.76
CA LEU A 30 3.92 -8.30 -7.79
C LEU A 30 4.10 -9.47 -6.80
N PRO A 31 3.04 -10.04 -6.18
CA PRO A 31 3.20 -11.16 -5.26
C PRO A 31 3.79 -12.41 -5.92
N TRP A 32 3.47 -12.63 -7.20
CA TRP A 32 3.86 -13.82 -7.95
C TRP A 32 5.25 -13.70 -8.55
N LYS A 33 5.68 -12.48 -8.88
CA LYS A 33 7.04 -12.19 -9.35
C LYS A 33 8.09 -12.29 -8.25
N PHE A 34 7.70 -12.03 -7.00
CA PHE A 34 8.61 -12.09 -5.85
C PHE A 34 9.22 -13.49 -5.71
N GLN A 35 10.56 -13.62 -5.72
CA GLN A 35 11.26 -14.91 -5.69
C GLN A 35 11.62 -15.40 -4.28
N GLY A 36 11.17 -14.72 -3.23
CA GLY A 36 11.49 -15.11 -1.85
C GLY A 36 10.48 -16.06 -1.20
N LEU A 37 10.50 -16.08 0.13
CA LEU A 37 9.68 -16.95 0.96
C LEU A 37 8.19 -16.78 0.71
N GLN A 38 7.45 -17.90 0.75
CA GLN A 38 6.01 -17.94 0.55
C GLN A 38 5.24 -17.02 1.51
N ARG A 39 5.69 -16.90 2.77
CA ARG A 39 5.07 -16.00 3.76
C ARG A 39 5.09 -14.53 3.32
N VAL A 40 6.17 -14.10 2.64
CA VAL A 40 6.30 -12.73 2.14
C VAL A 40 5.42 -12.52 0.92
N ARG A 41 5.31 -13.51 0.01
CA ARG A 41 4.35 -13.47 -1.11
C ARG A 41 2.92 -13.26 -0.61
N PHE A 42 2.48 -14.04 0.38
CA PHE A 42 1.16 -13.90 0.98
C PHE A 42 0.98 -12.54 1.65
N PHE A 43 1.99 -12.05 2.35
CA PHE A 43 1.97 -10.73 2.96
C PHE A 43 1.79 -9.60 1.92
N ILE A 44 2.53 -9.63 0.82
CA ILE A 44 2.38 -8.68 -0.29
C ILE A 44 0.96 -8.78 -0.86
N TRP A 45 0.46 -9.98 -1.10
CA TRP A 45 -0.90 -10.18 -1.61
C TRP A 45 -1.98 -9.61 -0.67
N LEU A 46 -1.87 -9.83 0.64
CA LEU A 46 -2.78 -9.25 1.63
C LEU A 46 -2.71 -7.73 1.68
N THR A 47 -1.49 -7.18 1.53
CA THR A 47 -1.25 -5.73 1.49
C THR A 47 -1.97 -5.09 0.31
N LEU A 48 -1.81 -5.66 -0.89
CA LEU A 48 -2.49 -5.18 -2.10
C LEU A 48 -4.01 -5.29 -2.03
N LYS A 49 -4.51 -6.20 -1.19
CA LYS A 49 -5.94 -6.38 -0.96
C LYS A 49 -6.52 -5.47 0.10
N GLU A 50 -5.70 -4.62 0.73
CA GLU A 50 -6.06 -3.82 1.90
C GLU A 50 -6.63 -4.67 3.04
N GLN A 51 -6.16 -5.92 3.16
CA GLN A 51 -6.71 -6.91 4.08
C GLN A 51 -5.82 -7.16 5.32
N LEU A 52 -4.72 -6.44 5.45
CA LEU A 52 -3.93 -6.46 6.68
C LEU A 52 -4.80 -6.04 7.87
N LEU A 53 -4.57 -6.67 9.02
CA LEU A 53 -5.37 -6.45 10.22
C LEU A 53 -4.97 -5.16 10.94
N THR A 54 -5.07 -4.02 10.26
CA THR A 54 -4.87 -2.69 10.86
C THR A 54 -6.04 -2.32 11.76
N ASN A 55 -5.89 -1.32 12.62
CA ASN A 55 -6.97 -0.91 13.51
C ASN A 55 -8.19 -0.34 12.76
N ALA A 56 -7.98 0.32 11.61
CA ALA A 56 -9.07 0.66 10.69
C ALA A 56 -9.82 -0.60 10.22
N GLU A 57 -9.09 -1.63 9.78
CA GLU A 57 -9.70 -2.89 9.33
C GLU A 57 -10.36 -3.69 10.46
N LYS A 58 -9.77 -3.71 11.67
CA LYS A 58 -10.39 -4.32 12.86
C LYS A 58 -11.72 -3.65 13.19
N THR A 59 -11.76 -2.33 13.17
CA THR A 59 -12.99 -1.56 13.44
C THR A 59 -14.02 -1.79 12.33
N ARG A 60 -13.60 -1.79 11.06
CA ARG A 60 -14.48 -2.12 9.92
C ARG A 60 -15.10 -3.53 10.02
N ARG A 61 -14.38 -4.48 10.62
CA ARG A 61 -14.85 -5.87 10.85
C ARG A 61 -15.60 -6.04 12.19
N GLY A 62 -15.76 -4.99 12.99
CA GLY A 62 -16.40 -5.05 14.30
C GLY A 62 -15.58 -5.76 15.39
N ILE A 63 -14.27 -5.95 15.17
CA ILE A 63 -13.34 -6.57 16.12
C ILE A 63 -12.72 -5.50 17.04
N GLY A 64 -12.52 -4.29 16.51
CA GLY A 64 -11.88 -3.17 17.22
C GLY A 64 -12.86 -2.03 17.50
N MET A 65 -12.53 -1.21 18.51
CA MET A 65 -13.27 0.01 18.87
C MET A 65 -12.50 1.30 18.56
N ASN A 66 -11.22 1.19 18.19
CA ASN A 66 -10.35 2.33 17.93
C ASN A 66 -9.68 2.14 16.56
N ILE A 67 -9.67 3.20 15.75
CA ILE A 67 -9.05 3.27 14.43
C ILE A 67 -7.64 3.87 14.46
N ALA A 68 -7.27 4.52 15.56
CA ALA A 68 -6.00 5.19 15.73
C ALA A 68 -4.84 4.19 15.86
N CYS A 69 -3.64 4.66 15.51
CA CYS A 69 -2.41 3.89 15.65
C CYS A 69 -1.98 3.82 17.12
N GLY A 70 -1.79 2.62 17.63
CA GLY A 70 -1.34 2.40 19.02
C GLY A 70 0.14 2.73 19.25
N ILE A 71 0.92 2.97 18.18
CA ILE A 71 2.36 3.25 18.25
C ILE A 71 2.62 4.75 18.25
N CYS A 72 2.15 5.46 17.22
CA CYS A 72 2.43 6.88 17.04
C CYS A 72 1.26 7.81 17.40
N GLY A 73 0.08 7.26 17.73
CA GLY A 73 -1.11 8.05 18.05
C GLY A 73 -1.81 8.69 16.85
N HIS A 74 -1.40 8.38 15.61
CA HIS A 74 -2.10 8.85 14.40
C HIS A 74 -3.57 8.42 14.42
N ASP A 75 -4.47 9.29 13.98
CA ASP A 75 -5.92 9.12 14.05
C ASP A 75 -6.45 8.00 13.15
N TYR A 76 -5.69 7.60 12.11
CA TYR A 76 -6.13 6.57 11.17
C TYR A 76 -5.04 5.56 10.82
N GLU A 77 -5.11 4.36 11.41
CA GLU A 77 -4.19 3.26 11.13
C GLU A 77 -4.68 2.42 9.93
N ASN A 78 -4.26 2.81 8.72
CA ASN A 78 -4.44 2.05 7.49
C ASN A 78 -3.16 1.33 7.04
N VAL A 79 -3.23 0.61 5.92
CA VAL A 79 -2.11 -0.18 5.40
C VAL A 79 -0.89 0.69 5.07
N LEU A 80 -1.09 1.83 4.42
CA LEU A 80 0.01 2.75 4.10
C LEU A 80 0.65 3.31 5.36
N HIS A 81 -0.16 3.65 6.36
CA HIS A 81 0.33 4.13 7.63
C HIS A 81 1.21 3.08 8.31
N VAL A 82 0.71 1.85 8.50
CA VAL A 82 1.45 0.79 9.20
C VAL A 82 2.73 0.40 8.46
N LEU A 83 2.74 0.45 7.13
CA LEU A 83 3.90 0.02 6.34
C LEU A 83 4.88 1.13 5.99
N ARG A 84 4.48 2.41 6.03
CA ARG A 84 5.30 3.53 5.53
C ARG A 84 5.24 4.78 6.41
N ASP A 85 4.05 5.25 6.75
CA ASP A 85 3.92 6.60 7.34
C ASP A 85 4.11 6.63 8.87
N CYS A 86 3.88 5.50 9.55
CA CYS A 86 4.12 5.34 10.97
C CYS A 86 5.60 5.54 11.31
N ILE A 87 5.89 6.25 12.41
CA ILE A 87 7.26 6.51 12.84
C ILE A 87 8.09 5.22 13.00
N ALA A 88 7.49 4.17 13.57
CA ALA A 88 8.16 2.88 13.71
C ALA A 88 8.46 2.22 12.36
N ALA A 89 7.60 2.40 11.35
CA ALA A 89 7.86 1.91 10.00
C ALA A 89 9.00 2.70 9.35
N LYS A 90 8.98 4.03 9.46
CA LYS A 90 10.05 4.92 8.96
C LYS A 90 11.41 4.55 9.55
N ASP A 91 11.47 4.31 10.86
CA ASP A 91 12.71 3.94 11.55
C ASP A 91 13.30 2.64 10.99
N ILE A 92 12.44 1.65 10.69
CA ILE A 92 12.87 0.39 10.06
C ILE A 92 13.37 0.65 8.64
N TRP A 93 12.65 1.46 7.85
CA TRP A 93 13.07 1.79 6.48
C TRP A 93 14.41 2.51 6.43
N ASN A 94 14.64 3.45 7.36
CA ASN A 94 15.91 4.17 7.48
C ASN A 94 17.09 3.25 7.86
N GLN A 95 16.82 2.14 8.58
CA GLN A 95 17.84 1.14 8.89
C GLN A 95 18.08 0.14 7.75
N LEU A 96 17.03 -0.20 6.99
CA LEU A 96 17.09 -1.20 5.92
C LEU A 96 17.56 -0.65 4.58
N ILE A 97 17.24 0.61 4.28
CA ILE A 97 17.68 1.30 3.07
C ILE A 97 18.97 2.03 3.46
N PRO A 98 20.16 1.54 3.08
CA PRO A 98 21.36 2.31 3.28
C PRO A 98 21.17 3.65 2.56
N THR A 99 21.33 4.74 3.30
CA THR A 99 21.38 6.10 2.74
C THR A 99 22.74 6.33 2.07
N ASP A 100 23.32 5.31 1.43
CA ASP A 100 24.62 5.35 0.79
C ASP A 100 24.54 6.11 -0.54
N GLY A 101 24.39 7.43 -0.40
CA GLY A 101 25.40 8.33 -0.91
C GLY A 101 25.55 8.38 -2.43
N SER A 102 24.52 8.83 -3.13
CA SER A 102 24.74 9.80 -4.21
C SER A 102 24.36 11.20 -3.73
N VAL A 103 25.05 11.67 -2.67
CA VAL A 103 25.14 13.10 -2.35
C VAL A 103 26.24 13.67 -3.25
N ARG A 104 25.87 14.38 -4.32
CA ARG A 104 26.84 15.29 -4.96
C ARG A 104 27.01 16.45 -3.99
N SER A 105 28.19 16.54 -3.38
CA SER A 105 28.57 17.50 -2.32
C SER A 105 28.35 18.98 -2.65
N GLU A 106 27.91 19.32 -3.86
CA GLU A 106 27.74 20.69 -4.35
C GLU A 106 26.31 21.23 -4.12
N ASP A 107 25.31 20.37 -3.95
CA ASP A 107 23.94 20.77 -3.61
C ASP A 107 23.41 19.85 -2.50
N ALA A 108 22.84 20.41 -1.43
CA ALA A 108 22.39 19.70 -0.22
C ALA A 108 21.19 18.73 -0.41
N PHE A 109 21.06 18.11 -1.59
CA PHE A 109 19.95 17.25 -1.96
C PHE A 109 20.45 15.83 -2.27
N ALA A 110 20.07 14.87 -1.43
CA ALA A 110 20.27 13.46 -1.73
C ALA A 110 19.15 12.99 -2.67
N THR A 111 19.53 12.58 -3.90
CA THR A 111 18.59 12.01 -4.85
C THR A 111 18.76 10.50 -4.87
N ALA A 112 17.86 9.77 -4.21
CA ALA A 112 17.79 8.31 -4.33
C ALA A 112 16.54 7.97 -5.16
N GLY A 113 16.76 7.47 -6.37
CA GLY A 113 15.74 6.76 -7.15
C GLY A 113 14.37 7.45 -7.31
N GLY A 114 14.33 8.79 -7.48
CA GLY A 114 13.09 9.54 -7.70
C GLY A 114 12.35 10.02 -6.44
N LEU A 115 13.02 9.98 -5.27
CA LEU A 115 12.52 10.51 -4.01
C LEU A 115 13.47 11.60 -3.50
N LEU A 116 12.92 12.77 -3.17
CA LEU A 116 13.66 13.88 -2.57
C LEU A 116 13.34 13.93 -1.07
N CYS A 117 14.36 13.77 -0.23
CA CYS A 117 14.31 14.01 1.21
C CYS A 117 15.18 15.23 1.58
N ASP A 118 14.82 15.89 2.68
CA ASP A 118 15.56 17.00 3.25
C ASP A 118 16.76 16.50 4.08
N GLN A 119 17.60 17.43 4.53
CA GLN A 119 18.78 17.17 5.38
C GLN A 119 18.45 16.59 6.76
N ASN A 120 17.18 16.64 7.19
CA ASN A 120 16.69 16.07 8.44
C ASN A 120 16.06 14.68 8.23
N GLY A 121 16.02 14.17 7.00
CA GLY A 121 15.36 12.90 6.66
C GLY A 121 13.84 13.01 6.48
N GLU A 122 13.28 14.23 6.40
CA GLU A 122 11.89 14.45 6.04
C GLU A 122 11.67 14.36 4.53
N TRP A 123 10.53 13.80 4.12
CA TRP A 123 10.21 13.58 2.71
C TRP A 123 9.63 14.86 2.08
N ILE A 124 10.27 15.38 1.04
CA ILE A 124 9.83 16.61 0.37
C ILE A 124 8.94 16.28 -0.85
N ILE A 125 9.35 15.33 -1.70
CA ILE A 125 8.58 14.94 -2.90
C ILE A 125 8.84 13.47 -3.28
N GLY A 126 7.78 12.75 -3.65
CA GLY A 126 7.84 11.42 -4.27
C GLY A 126 7.09 11.37 -5.60
N PHE A 127 7.53 10.47 -6.49
CA PHE A 127 7.08 10.25 -7.88
C PHE A 127 5.75 10.93 -8.28
N ASN A 128 5.89 11.96 -9.11
CA ASN A 128 4.81 12.54 -9.86
C ASN A 128 4.20 11.46 -10.78
N ARG A 129 2.88 11.36 -10.71
CA ARG A 129 2.03 10.41 -11.42
C ARG A 129 1.77 11.00 -12.82
N TYR A 130 2.18 10.30 -13.88
CA TYR A 130 1.59 10.52 -15.22
C TYR A 130 0.20 9.87 -15.24
#